data_AF-V5BFI2-F1
#
_entry.id   AF-V5BFI2-F1
#
_cell.length_a   1.000
_cell.length_b   1.000
_cell.length_c   1.000
_cell.angle_alpha   90.00
_cell.angle_beta   90.00
_cell.angle_gamma   90.00
#
_symmetry.space_group_name_H-M   'P 1'
#
loop_
_entity.id
_entity.type
_entity.pdbx_description
1 polymer ?
#
loop_
_entity_poly.entity_id
_entity_poly.type
_entity_poly.pdbx_seq_one_letter_code
_entity_poly.pdbx_strand_id
1 'polypeptide(L)'
;MIVAVGLFALEPVRRRFFELFYYLHILSFYMIAPTVLWHSAAAWEYFLPGLTVWFVDRLLRMHRSASTVEVVSAVASGSFVELSFRHASLSAAPGQYAFVNIPELSLLQWHPFSFSSACEGCYTFHIKAMGDDSWTGHLVKLVSERGSSLSLSVDGPCGRVHEFDDYSVVVLVAGGIGVAPCAAIYSHLRRQRMGGSLAPAVTLLWTVRDADLVPMMSHLWSDGGDTSVASNSSLEHSIVSCSRNTAGELPSLRLFLTGESACGTLPQRKIDVSTGRIDAAVEISFVIGDADPRTVLVFACGPAGLVRSARDAALSLGVDFHEETFLL
;
A
#
# COMPACT_ATOMS: atom_id res chain seq x y z
N MET A 1 15.96 23.42 -21.57
CA MET A 1 15.49 22.15 -20.98
C MET A 1 15.70 22.10 -19.48
N ILE A 2 16.94 21.96 -18.97
CA ILE A 2 17.26 21.70 -17.54
C ILE A 2 16.41 22.52 -16.54
N VAL A 3 16.32 23.85 -16.73
CA VAL A 3 15.54 24.75 -15.85
C VAL A 3 14.06 24.35 -15.76
N ALA A 4 13.44 23.92 -16.87
CA ALA A 4 12.05 23.46 -16.88
C ALA A 4 11.91 22.12 -16.13
N VAL A 5 12.87 21.20 -16.28
CA VAL A 5 12.88 19.93 -15.53
C VAL A 5 12.94 20.20 -14.03
N GLY A 6 13.83 21.11 -13.60
CA GLY A 6 13.94 21.52 -12.20
C GLY A 6 12.65 22.15 -11.66
N LEU A 7 12.01 23.04 -12.43
CA LEU A 7 10.75 23.69 -12.03
C LEU A 7 9.59 22.69 -11.91
N PHE A 8 9.42 21.77 -12.87
CA PHE A 8 8.37 20.75 -12.82
C PHE A 8 8.63 19.63 -11.80
N ALA A 9 9.89 19.43 -11.38
CA ALA A 9 10.24 18.47 -10.33
C ALA A 9 9.90 18.95 -8.90
N LEU A 10 9.69 20.26 -8.70
CA LEU A 10 9.27 20.83 -7.42
C LEU A 10 7.94 20.21 -6.97
N GLU A 11 7.87 19.71 -5.74
CA GLU A 11 6.72 18.95 -5.24
C GLU A 11 5.34 19.62 -5.47
N PRO A 12 5.13 20.94 -5.23
CA PRO A 12 3.85 21.58 -5.48
C PRO A 12 3.46 21.60 -6.96
N VAL A 13 4.44 21.67 -7.86
CA VAL A 13 4.23 21.68 -9.32
C VAL A 13 4.00 20.26 -9.81
N ARG A 14 4.83 19.29 -9.39
CA ARG A 14 4.71 17.87 -9.70
C ARG A 14 3.33 17.32 -9.30
N ARG A 15 2.85 17.66 -8.10
CA ARG A 15 1.53 17.24 -7.60
C ARG A 15 0.35 17.81 -8.39
N ARG A 16 0.51 18.94 -9.09
CA ARG A 16 -0.55 19.53 -9.91
C ARG A 16 -0.45 19.15 -11.39
N PHE A 17 0.74 18.84 -11.89
CA PHE A 17 1.03 18.61 -13.31
C PHE A 17 1.90 17.36 -13.53
N PHE A 18 1.54 16.23 -12.89
CA PHE A 18 2.32 14.99 -12.90
C PHE A 18 2.65 14.49 -14.30
N GLU A 19 1.67 14.42 -15.20
CA GLU A 19 1.86 14.01 -16.60
C GLU A 19 2.90 14.89 -17.32
N LEU A 20 2.79 16.22 -17.19
CA LEU A 20 3.70 17.16 -17.84
C LEU A 20 5.11 17.06 -17.23
N PHE A 21 5.24 16.89 -15.91
CA PHE A 21 6.51 16.55 -15.28
C PHE A 21 7.10 15.26 -15.87
N TYR A 22 6.31 14.19 -15.95
CA TYR A 22 6.74 12.86 -16.39
C TYR A 22 7.27 12.86 -17.83
N TYR A 23 6.50 13.36 -18.80
CA TYR A 23 6.94 13.42 -20.19
C TYR A 23 8.11 14.39 -20.39
N LEU A 24 8.11 15.54 -19.70
CA LEU A 24 9.20 16.51 -19.80
C LEU A 24 10.50 15.98 -19.19
N HIS A 25 10.43 15.19 -18.11
CA HIS A 25 11.58 14.54 -17.49
C HIS A 25 12.17 13.47 -18.42
N ILE A 26 11.34 12.58 -18.99
CA ILE A 26 11.78 11.55 -19.94
C ILE A 26 12.37 12.17 -21.21
N LEU A 27 11.69 13.16 -21.81
CA LEU A 27 12.21 13.90 -22.96
C LEU A 27 13.55 14.57 -22.65
N SER A 28 13.71 15.10 -21.43
CA SER A 28 14.96 15.74 -21.04
C SER A 28 16.14 14.77 -20.99
N PHE A 29 15.95 13.50 -20.59
CA PHE A 29 17.01 12.49 -20.63
C PHE A 29 17.50 12.26 -22.07
N TYR A 30 16.57 12.03 -23.01
CA TYR A 30 16.91 11.83 -24.43
C TYR A 30 17.51 13.06 -25.12
N MET A 31 17.28 14.27 -24.61
CA MET A 31 17.89 15.49 -25.13
C MET A 31 19.23 15.83 -24.46
N ILE A 32 19.38 15.55 -23.15
CA ILE A 32 20.58 15.88 -22.37
C ILE A 32 21.69 14.87 -22.61
N ALA A 33 21.40 13.56 -22.67
CA ALA A 33 22.44 12.55 -22.85
C ALA A 33 23.27 12.74 -24.15
N PRO A 34 22.67 12.96 -25.34
CA PRO A 34 23.45 13.19 -26.56
C PRO A 34 24.16 14.56 -26.55
N THR A 35 23.55 15.60 -25.97
CA THR A 35 24.17 16.94 -25.96
C THR A 35 25.35 17.04 -24.99
N VAL A 36 25.33 16.30 -23.87
CA VAL A 36 26.48 16.17 -22.97
C VAL A 36 27.63 15.42 -23.65
N LEU A 37 27.34 14.31 -24.34
CA LEU A 37 28.33 13.54 -25.11
C LEU A 37 28.91 14.33 -26.30
N TRP A 38 28.12 15.22 -26.92
CA TRP A 38 28.60 16.13 -27.97
C TRP A 38 29.43 17.31 -27.43
N HIS A 39 29.12 17.79 -26.22
CA HIS A 39 29.74 18.99 -25.66
C HIS A 39 31.19 18.78 -25.17
N SER A 40 31.54 17.58 -24.70
CA SER A 40 32.89 17.29 -24.21
C SER A 40 33.36 15.88 -24.60
N ALA A 41 34.54 15.81 -25.22
CA ALA A 41 35.18 14.56 -25.62
C ALA A 41 35.53 13.62 -24.45
N ALA A 42 35.56 14.12 -23.21
CA ALA A 42 35.74 13.30 -22.00
C ALA A 42 34.43 12.89 -21.32
N ALA A 43 33.26 13.36 -21.79
CA ALA A 43 31.98 13.12 -21.12
C ALA A 43 31.59 11.64 -21.06
N TRP A 44 32.02 10.83 -22.03
CA TRP A 44 31.73 9.40 -22.08
C TRP A 44 32.35 8.63 -20.89
N GLU A 45 33.51 9.05 -20.38
CA GLU A 45 34.21 8.39 -19.26
C GLU A 45 33.35 8.42 -17.98
N TYR A 46 32.66 9.55 -17.75
CA TYR A 46 31.79 9.76 -16.60
C TYR A 46 30.35 9.29 -16.85
N PHE A 47 29.85 9.40 -18.09
CA PHE A 47 28.45 9.12 -18.41
C PHE A 47 28.18 7.65 -18.73
N LEU A 48 29.12 6.95 -19.37
CA LEU A 48 28.94 5.57 -19.82
C LEU A 48 28.72 4.56 -18.66
N PRO A 49 29.44 4.62 -17.52
CA PRO A 49 29.21 3.70 -16.40
C PRO A 49 27.80 3.84 -15.79
N GLY A 50 27.27 5.06 -15.69
CA GLY A 50 25.90 5.29 -15.23
C GLY A 50 24.87 4.80 -16.26
N LEU A 51 25.13 5.05 -17.54
CA LEU A 51 24.24 4.64 -18.64
C LEU A 51 24.18 3.12 -18.80
N THR A 52 25.28 2.38 -18.62
CA THR A 52 25.27 0.91 -18.71
C THR A 52 24.50 0.29 -17.54
N VAL A 53 24.69 0.76 -16.30
CA VAL A 53 23.91 0.29 -15.14
C VAL A 53 22.42 0.57 -15.33
N TRP A 54 22.05 1.77 -15.79
CA TRP A 54 20.66 2.13 -16.11
C TRP A 54 20.06 1.24 -17.20
N PHE A 55 20.81 0.95 -18.26
CA PHE A 55 20.34 0.09 -19.35
C PHE A 55 20.18 -1.37 -18.91
N VAL A 56 21.06 -1.88 -18.04
CA VAL A 56 20.95 -3.23 -17.46
C VAL A 56 19.73 -3.32 -16.53
N ASP A 57 19.48 -2.36 -15.64
CA ASP A 57 18.24 -2.30 -14.85
C ASP A 57 17.00 -2.29 -15.77
N ARG A 58 17.01 -1.47 -16.83
CA ARG A 58 15.88 -1.37 -17.75
C ARG A 58 15.63 -2.67 -18.53
N LEU A 59 16.67 -3.39 -18.94
CA LEU A 59 16.54 -4.72 -19.56
C LEU A 59 16.01 -5.77 -18.57
N LEU A 60 16.52 -5.79 -17.34
CA LEU A 60 16.06 -6.71 -16.30
C LEU A 60 14.59 -6.49 -15.96
N ARG A 61 14.14 -5.23 -15.83
CA ARG A 61 12.72 -4.89 -15.65
C ARG A 61 11.88 -5.30 -16.84
N MET A 62 12.33 -5.02 -18.07
CA MET A 62 11.62 -5.43 -19.29
C MET A 62 11.42 -6.95 -19.33
N HIS A 63 12.46 -7.72 -18.99
CA HIS A 63 12.39 -9.18 -18.89
C HIS A 63 11.43 -9.65 -17.78
N ARG A 64 11.46 -9.03 -16.57
CA ARG A 64 10.52 -9.37 -15.49
C ARG A 64 9.07 -9.04 -15.88
N SER A 65 8.83 -7.88 -16.49
CA SER A 65 7.51 -7.43 -16.94
C SER A 65 6.89 -8.26 -18.07
N ALA A 66 7.68 -9.11 -18.74
CA ALA A 66 7.21 -10.05 -19.76
C ALA A 66 6.65 -11.37 -19.16
N SER A 67 6.48 -11.44 -17.84
CA SER A 67 5.79 -12.53 -17.17
C SER A 67 4.32 -12.63 -17.57
N THR A 68 3.77 -13.84 -17.56
CA THR A 68 2.34 -14.05 -17.79
C THR A 68 1.54 -13.74 -16.52
N VAL A 69 0.69 -12.72 -16.59
CA VAL A 69 -0.21 -12.29 -15.53
C VAL A 69 -1.66 -12.58 -15.92
N GLU A 70 -2.41 -13.27 -15.06
CA GLU A 70 -3.85 -13.53 -15.23
C GLU A 70 -4.64 -12.60 -14.31
N VAL A 71 -5.46 -11.69 -14.85
CA VAL A 71 -6.38 -10.88 -14.04
C VAL A 71 -7.55 -11.76 -13.61
N VAL A 72 -7.73 -11.96 -12.29
CA VAL A 72 -8.77 -12.81 -11.70
C VAL A 72 -10.03 -11.98 -11.43
N SER A 73 -9.87 -10.82 -10.79
CA SER A 73 -10.94 -9.84 -10.60
C SER A 73 -10.40 -8.41 -10.71
N ALA A 74 -11.20 -7.52 -11.29
CA ALA A 74 -11.05 -6.09 -11.09
C ALA A 74 -12.44 -5.49 -10.77
N VAL A 75 -12.56 -4.84 -9.62
CA VAL A 75 -13.82 -4.29 -9.10
C VAL A 75 -13.59 -2.86 -8.66
N ALA A 76 -14.33 -1.92 -9.26
CA ALA A 76 -14.37 -0.52 -8.82
C ALA A 76 -15.47 -0.32 -7.78
N SER A 77 -15.19 0.47 -6.74
CA SER A 77 -16.18 0.90 -5.74
C SER A 77 -15.83 2.30 -5.25
N GLY A 78 -16.74 3.25 -5.43
CA GLY A 78 -16.52 4.65 -5.11
C GLY A 78 -15.26 5.20 -5.78
N SER A 79 -14.29 5.63 -4.97
CA SER A 79 -12.99 6.14 -5.43
C SER A 79 -11.84 5.12 -5.36
N PHE A 80 -12.15 3.82 -5.36
CA PHE A 80 -11.20 2.72 -5.18
C PHE A 80 -11.36 1.61 -6.22
N VAL A 81 -10.28 0.84 -6.44
CA VAL A 81 -10.26 -0.40 -7.21
C VAL A 81 -9.63 -1.51 -6.37
N GLU A 82 -10.32 -2.63 -6.25
CA GLU A 82 -9.71 -3.92 -5.92
C GLU A 82 -9.28 -4.60 -7.22
N LEU A 83 -8.00 -4.99 -7.31
CA LEU A 83 -7.43 -5.69 -8.45
C LEU A 83 -6.72 -6.95 -7.97
N SER A 84 -7.31 -8.11 -8.23
CA SER A 84 -6.73 -9.42 -7.90
C SER A 84 -6.25 -10.16 -9.15
N PHE A 85 -5.06 -10.74 -9.09
CA PHE A 85 -4.40 -11.39 -10.21
C PHE A 85 -3.53 -12.58 -9.76
N ARG A 86 -3.23 -13.48 -10.70
CA ARG A 86 -2.22 -14.54 -10.52
C ARG A 86 -0.98 -14.25 -11.36
N HIS A 87 0.18 -14.66 -10.85
CA HIS A 87 1.45 -14.46 -11.52
C HIS A 87 2.39 -15.64 -11.21
N ALA A 88 2.62 -16.50 -12.19
CA ALA A 88 3.21 -17.84 -12.00
C ALA A 88 4.61 -17.86 -11.33
N SER A 89 5.43 -16.81 -11.54
CA SER A 89 6.79 -16.70 -11.00
C SER A 89 6.95 -15.67 -9.88
N LEU A 90 5.86 -15.12 -9.34
CA LEU A 90 5.90 -14.13 -8.26
C LEU A 90 5.76 -14.83 -6.91
N SER A 91 6.67 -14.53 -5.98
CA SER A 91 6.59 -14.90 -4.57
C SER A 91 6.86 -13.65 -3.74
N ALA A 92 5.81 -13.00 -3.26
CA ALA A 92 5.90 -11.76 -2.49
C ALA A 92 5.74 -12.02 -0.99
N ALA A 93 6.61 -11.40 -0.18
CA ALA A 93 6.50 -11.38 1.27
C ALA A 93 5.46 -10.33 1.74
N PRO A 94 4.89 -10.48 2.95
CA PRO A 94 3.99 -9.47 3.51
C PRO A 94 4.65 -8.10 3.62
N GLY A 95 3.90 -7.04 3.33
CA GLY A 95 4.41 -5.66 3.34
C GLY A 95 5.12 -5.21 2.06
N GLN A 96 5.51 -6.13 1.17
CA GLN A 96 6.11 -5.78 -0.13
C GLN A 96 5.10 -5.12 -1.09
N TYR A 97 5.64 -4.57 -2.17
CA TYR A 97 4.90 -3.95 -3.26
C TYR A 97 5.40 -4.43 -4.63
N ALA A 98 4.71 -4.05 -5.71
CA ALA A 98 5.24 -4.19 -7.06
C ALA A 98 4.84 -2.98 -7.92
N PHE A 99 5.53 -2.77 -9.03
CA PHE A 99 5.15 -1.78 -10.02
C PHE A 99 4.17 -2.40 -11.02
N VAL A 100 3.08 -1.69 -11.27
CA VAL A 100 2.00 -2.09 -12.20
C VAL A 100 2.04 -1.23 -13.45
N ASN A 101 1.91 -1.87 -14.61
CA ASN A 101 1.53 -1.26 -15.87
C ASN A 101 0.21 -1.84 -16.37
N ILE A 102 -0.63 -0.97 -16.93
CA ILE A 102 -1.89 -1.31 -17.61
C ILE A 102 -1.82 -0.63 -18.98
N PRO A 103 -1.49 -1.38 -20.05
CA PRO A 103 -1.27 -0.86 -21.40
C PRO A 103 -2.39 0.04 -21.94
N GLU A 104 -3.65 -0.24 -21.58
CA GLU A 104 -4.82 0.54 -22.00
C GLU A 104 -4.92 1.93 -21.35
N LEU A 105 -4.14 2.20 -20.30
CA LEU A 105 -3.99 3.52 -19.69
C LEU A 105 -2.70 4.22 -20.16
N SER A 106 -1.59 3.48 -20.20
CA SER A 106 -0.32 3.97 -20.73
C SER A 106 0.66 2.81 -20.97
N LEU A 107 1.35 2.82 -22.11
CA LEU A 107 2.42 1.85 -22.41
C LEU A 107 3.72 2.12 -21.63
N LEU A 108 3.87 3.28 -20.99
CA LEU A 108 5.14 3.74 -20.41
C LEU A 108 5.11 3.93 -18.90
N GLN A 109 3.95 4.24 -18.31
CA GLN A 109 3.84 4.50 -16.88
C GLN A 109 3.83 3.21 -16.05
N TRP A 110 4.62 3.21 -14.97
CA TRP A 110 4.72 2.11 -14.01
C TRP A 110 4.48 2.67 -12.61
N HIS A 111 3.42 2.23 -11.93
CA HIS A 111 2.98 2.79 -10.65
C HIS A 111 3.12 1.76 -9.51
N PRO A 112 3.73 2.10 -8.35
CA PRO A 112 3.93 1.16 -7.26
C PRO A 112 2.66 0.97 -6.41
N PHE A 113 2.27 -0.28 -6.16
CA PHE A 113 1.17 -0.64 -5.25
C PHE A 113 1.58 -1.78 -4.30
N SER A 114 1.26 -1.62 -3.02
CA SER A 114 1.52 -2.63 -1.97
C SER A 114 0.56 -3.80 -2.10
N PHE A 115 1.05 -5.04 -1.93
CA PHE A 115 0.17 -6.19 -1.80
C PHE A 115 -0.69 -6.05 -0.53
N SER A 116 -2.02 -6.12 -0.66
CA SER A 116 -2.94 -6.18 0.48
C SER A 116 -3.22 -7.61 0.93
N SER A 117 -3.17 -8.55 -0.02
CA SER A 117 -3.28 -9.98 0.23
C SER A 117 -2.36 -10.77 -0.70
N ALA A 118 -1.86 -11.89 -0.17
CA ALA A 118 -1.13 -12.92 -0.90
C ALA A 118 -1.61 -14.29 -0.39
N CYS A 119 -2.22 -15.07 -1.29
CA CYS A 119 -2.74 -16.40 -0.99
C CYS A 119 -2.69 -17.29 -2.24
N GLU A 120 -2.00 -18.44 -2.15
CA GLU A 120 -2.00 -19.49 -3.19
C GLU A 120 -1.65 -18.99 -4.61
N GLY A 121 -0.70 -18.05 -4.71
CA GLY A 121 -0.28 -17.44 -5.99
C GLY A 121 -1.24 -16.40 -6.57
N CYS A 122 -2.35 -16.13 -5.89
CA CYS A 122 -3.21 -14.97 -6.11
C CYS A 122 -2.74 -13.80 -5.23
N TYR A 123 -2.73 -12.61 -5.83
CA TYR A 123 -2.25 -11.36 -5.25
C TYR A 123 -3.28 -10.27 -5.45
N THR A 124 -3.53 -9.45 -4.43
CA THR A 124 -4.50 -8.35 -4.49
C THR A 124 -3.82 -7.01 -4.24
N PHE A 125 -4.19 -6.01 -5.05
CA PHE A 125 -3.93 -4.60 -4.81
C PHE A 125 -5.23 -3.86 -4.49
N HIS A 126 -5.18 -2.96 -3.50
CA HIS A 126 -6.22 -1.97 -3.23
C HIS A 126 -5.69 -0.61 -3.66
N ILE A 127 -6.29 -0.02 -4.69
CA ILE A 127 -5.80 1.20 -5.35
C ILE A 127 -6.80 2.33 -5.14
N LYS A 128 -6.32 3.50 -4.71
CA LYS A 128 -7.15 4.72 -4.57
C LYS A 128 -6.96 5.68 -5.75
N ALA A 129 -8.05 6.20 -6.29
CA ALA A 129 -8.02 7.31 -7.24
C ALA A 129 -7.51 8.60 -6.58
N MET A 130 -6.53 9.26 -7.22
CA MET A 130 -5.93 10.51 -6.73
C MET A 130 -6.50 11.76 -7.43
N GLY A 131 -7.69 11.61 -8.04
CA GLY A 131 -8.39 12.63 -8.83
C GLY A 131 -8.76 12.12 -10.22
N ASP A 132 -9.81 12.67 -10.83
CA ASP A 132 -10.44 12.10 -12.03
C ASP A 132 -9.55 12.07 -13.28
N ASP A 133 -8.63 13.03 -13.39
CA ASP A 133 -7.67 13.16 -14.49
C ASP A 133 -6.35 12.40 -14.23
N SER A 134 -6.20 11.75 -13.07
CA SER A 134 -5.00 10.97 -12.72
C SER A 134 -5.04 9.56 -13.33
N TRP A 135 -3.89 8.91 -13.49
CA TRP A 135 -3.82 7.51 -13.93
C TRP A 135 -4.70 6.58 -13.08
N THR A 136 -4.75 6.77 -11.75
CA THR A 136 -5.63 5.96 -10.87
C THR A 136 -7.10 6.33 -10.97
N GLY A 137 -7.44 7.57 -11.37
CA GLY A 137 -8.82 7.96 -11.73
C GLY A 137 -9.27 7.35 -13.06
N HIS A 138 -8.39 7.32 -14.06
CA HIS A 138 -8.63 6.60 -15.31
C HIS A 138 -8.74 5.09 -15.09
N LEU A 139 -8.01 4.51 -14.13
CA LEU A 139 -8.16 3.10 -13.74
C LEU A 139 -9.55 2.80 -13.14
N VAL A 140 -10.08 3.65 -12.24
CA VAL A 140 -11.45 3.49 -11.72
C VAL A 140 -12.47 3.48 -12.87
N LYS A 141 -12.35 4.42 -13.83
CA LYS A 141 -13.22 4.49 -15.02
C LYS A 141 -13.11 3.23 -15.87
N LEU A 142 -11.89 2.81 -16.23
CA LEU A 142 -11.62 1.62 -17.04
C LEU A 142 -12.22 0.34 -16.42
N VAL A 143 -12.03 0.14 -15.11
CA VAL A 143 -12.58 -1.03 -14.39
C VAL A 143 -14.10 -0.95 -14.22
N SER A 144 -14.66 0.25 -14.07
CA SER A 144 -16.12 0.45 -14.04
C SER A 144 -16.79 0.10 -15.38
N GLU A 145 -16.09 0.35 -16.49
CA GLU A 145 -16.59 0.09 -17.85
C GLU A 145 -16.33 -1.35 -18.34
N ARG A 146 -15.20 -1.96 -17.97
CA ARG A 146 -14.73 -3.25 -18.50
C ARG A 146 -14.59 -4.39 -17.48
N GLY A 147 -14.71 -4.11 -16.18
CA GLY A 147 -14.44 -5.07 -15.11
C GLY A 147 -13.03 -5.67 -15.23
N SER A 148 -12.92 -6.98 -15.01
CA SER A 148 -11.67 -7.76 -15.16
C SER A 148 -11.07 -7.81 -16.57
N SER A 149 -11.77 -7.30 -17.59
CA SER A 149 -11.29 -7.35 -18.99
C SER A 149 -10.27 -6.24 -19.26
N LEU A 150 -9.06 -6.37 -18.70
CA LEU A 150 -7.93 -5.44 -18.87
C LEU A 150 -6.60 -6.20 -18.91
N SER A 151 -5.59 -5.58 -19.55
CA SER A 151 -4.23 -6.12 -19.62
C SER A 151 -3.41 -5.66 -18.42
N LEU A 152 -2.66 -6.58 -17.79
CA LEU A 152 -1.85 -6.29 -16.60
C LEU A 152 -0.42 -6.77 -16.78
N SER A 153 0.56 -5.95 -16.39
CA SER A 153 1.98 -6.32 -16.32
C SER A 153 2.58 -5.85 -15.00
N VAL A 154 3.43 -6.67 -14.39
CA VAL A 154 3.91 -6.48 -13.01
C VAL A 154 5.43 -6.63 -12.94
N ASP A 155 6.13 -5.62 -12.39
CA ASP A 155 7.56 -5.65 -12.09
C ASP A 155 7.75 -5.70 -10.57
N GLY A 156 8.07 -6.88 -10.03
CA GLY A 156 8.17 -7.12 -8.59
C GLY A 156 8.65 -8.53 -8.21
N PRO A 157 8.67 -8.85 -6.91
CA PRO A 157 8.30 -7.98 -5.79
C PRO A 157 9.40 -6.95 -5.49
N CYS A 158 9.04 -5.90 -4.75
CA CYS A 158 9.88 -4.80 -4.32
C CYS A 158 9.60 -4.46 -2.84
N GLY A 159 10.53 -3.76 -2.18
CA GLY A 159 10.48 -3.50 -0.75
C GLY A 159 11.22 -4.56 0.07
N ARG A 160 11.49 -4.24 1.35
CA ARG A 160 12.24 -5.12 2.26
C ARG A 160 11.39 -6.34 2.64
N VAL A 161 12.02 -7.51 2.74
CA VAL A 161 11.42 -8.67 3.42
C VAL A 161 11.58 -8.45 4.92
N HIS A 162 10.46 -8.48 5.66
CA HIS A 162 10.46 -8.37 7.11
C HIS A 162 10.36 -9.77 7.71
N GLU A 163 11.40 -10.15 8.46
CA GLU A 163 11.37 -11.29 9.36
C GLU A 163 10.69 -10.82 10.66
N PHE A 164 9.63 -11.51 11.07
CA PHE A 164 8.80 -11.11 12.22
C PHE A 164 9.02 -11.99 13.46
N ASP A 165 9.80 -13.07 13.32
CA ASP A 165 9.93 -14.12 14.33
C ASP A 165 10.76 -13.69 15.55
N ASP A 166 11.58 -12.63 15.42
CA ASP A 166 12.33 -11.99 16.51
C ASP A 166 11.45 -11.14 17.45
N TYR A 167 10.22 -10.80 17.05
CA TYR A 167 9.32 -9.92 17.81
C TYR A 167 8.27 -10.72 18.60
N SER A 168 7.92 -10.22 19.78
CA SER A 168 6.79 -10.71 20.58
C SER A 168 5.49 -9.95 20.28
N VAL A 169 5.59 -8.67 19.92
CA VAL A 169 4.45 -7.77 19.61
C VAL A 169 4.73 -6.99 18.33
N VAL A 170 3.74 -6.91 17.43
CA VAL A 170 3.80 -6.12 16.20
C VAL A 170 2.61 -5.16 16.14
N VAL A 171 2.90 -3.86 16.22
CA VAL A 171 1.92 -2.77 16.17
C VAL A 171 1.90 -2.18 14.76
N LEU A 172 0.80 -2.33 14.04
CA LEU A 172 0.64 -1.85 12.68
C LEU A 172 -0.19 -0.56 12.69
N VAL A 173 0.38 0.57 12.26
CA VAL A 173 -0.28 1.89 12.26
C VAL A 173 -0.59 2.30 10.83
N ALA A 174 -1.85 2.20 10.44
CA ALA A 174 -2.32 2.44 9.08
C ALA A 174 -3.11 3.76 8.96
N GLY A 175 -2.87 4.51 7.88
CA GLY A 175 -3.62 5.73 7.54
C GLY A 175 -4.21 5.70 6.14
N GLY A 176 -5.54 5.64 6.02
CA GLY A 176 -6.25 5.58 4.74
C GLY A 176 -5.84 4.35 3.93
N ILE A 177 -5.50 4.54 2.64
CA ILE A 177 -5.05 3.45 1.74
C ILE A 177 -3.68 2.86 2.16
N GLY A 178 -2.94 3.54 3.04
CA GLY A 178 -1.73 3.00 3.68
C GLY A 178 -1.97 1.76 4.55
N VAL A 179 -3.23 1.33 4.71
CA VAL A 179 -3.58 0.02 5.27
C VAL A 179 -3.14 -1.16 4.40
N ALA A 180 -2.94 -1.02 3.09
CA ALA A 180 -2.61 -2.14 2.21
C ALA A 180 -1.38 -2.99 2.67
N PRO A 181 -0.16 -2.44 2.88
CA PRO A 181 0.96 -3.24 3.37
C PRO A 181 0.70 -3.83 4.77
N CYS A 182 0.06 -3.05 5.66
CA CYS A 182 -0.32 -3.50 6.99
C CYS A 182 -1.35 -4.66 6.94
N ALA A 183 -2.24 -4.69 5.95
CA ALA A 183 -3.25 -5.72 5.78
C ALA A 183 -2.63 -7.07 5.42
N ALA A 184 -1.62 -7.08 4.55
CA ALA A 184 -0.87 -8.28 4.22
C ALA A 184 -0.09 -8.81 5.44
N ILE A 185 0.57 -7.93 6.20
CA ILE A 185 1.32 -8.31 7.42
C ILE A 185 0.36 -8.88 8.48
N TYR A 186 -0.72 -8.16 8.79
CA TYR A 186 -1.75 -8.61 9.74
C TYR A 186 -2.34 -9.98 9.36
N SER A 187 -2.71 -10.15 8.09
CA SER A 187 -3.31 -11.39 7.58
C SER A 187 -2.30 -12.54 7.46
N HIS A 188 -1.00 -12.27 7.42
CA HIS A 188 0.05 -13.28 7.49
C HIS A 188 0.28 -13.74 8.94
N LEU A 189 0.57 -12.82 9.86
CA LEU A 189 0.85 -13.11 11.27
C LEU A 189 -0.34 -13.79 11.96
N ARG A 190 -1.56 -13.33 11.69
CA ARG A 190 -2.79 -13.97 12.18
C ARG A 190 -2.95 -15.40 11.65
N ARG A 191 -2.64 -15.67 10.37
CA ARG A 191 -2.68 -17.04 9.80
C ARG A 191 -1.64 -17.95 10.44
N GLN A 192 -0.39 -17.50 10.60
CA GLN A 192 0.65 -18.28 11.29
C GLN A 192 0.24 -18.64 12.73
N ARG A 193 -0.30 -17.67 13.48
CA ARG A 193 -0.74 -17.87 14.87
C ARG A 193 -1.94 -18.81 14.99
N MET A 194 -2.92 -18.71 14.08
CA MET A 194 -4.04 -19.66 14.00
C MET A 194 -3.60 -21.06 13.57
N GLY A 195 -2.52 -21.18 12.79
CA GLY A 195 -1.86 -22.45 12.44
C GLY A 195 -1.01 -23.05 13.57
N GLY A 196 -0.99 -22.47 14.76
CA GLY A 196 -0.22 -22.96 15.92
C GLY A 196 1.26 -22.60 15.91
N SER A 197 1.72 -21.71 15.01
CA SER A 197 3.10 -21.22 15.01
C SER A 197 3.34 -20.17 16.11
N LEU A 198 4.60 -20.04 16.52
CA LEU A 198 5.10 -19.02 17.45
C LEU A 198 5.20 -17.64 16.78
N ALA A 199 4.08 -17.12 16.27
CA ALA A 199 4.01 -15.79 15.65
C ALA A 199 3.67 -14.69 16.68
N PRO A 200 4.19 -13.46 16.51
CA PRO A 200 3.92 -12.33 17.40
C PRO A 200 2.45 -12.00 17.59
N ALA A 201 2.15 -11.32 18.71
CA ALA A 201 0.88 -10.66 18.91
C ALA A 201 0.76 -9.43 18.00
N VAL A 202 0.01 -9.55 16.90
CA VAL A 202 -0.25 -8.45 15.97
C VAL A 202 -1.50 -7.66 16.36
N THR A 203 -1.40 -6.33 16.37
CA THR A 203 -2.54 -5.40 16.49
C THR A 203 -2.50 -4.37 15.38
N LEU A 204 -3.60 -4.20 14.65
CA LEU A 204 -3.76 -3.19 13.61
C LEU A 204 -4.54 -1.98 14.13
N LEU A 205 -3.89 -0.83 14.18
CA LEU A 205 -4.42 0.49 14.50
C LEU A 205 -4.63 1.25 13.19
N TRP A 206 -5.87 1.26 12.66
CA TRP A 206 -6.18 1.85 11.36
C TRP A 206 -7.03 3.12 11.51
N THR A 207 -6.53 4.27 11.04
CA THR A 207 -7.35 5.48 10.90
C THR A 207 -7.75 5.72 9.45
N VAL A 208 -9.01 6.06 9.24
CA VAL A 208 -9.62 6.27 7.93
C VAL A 208 -10.59 7.45 7.96
N ARG A 209 -10.71 8.16 6.83
CA ARG A 209 -11.69 9.24 6.63
C ARG A 209 -12.82 8.83 5.68
N ASP A 210 -12.49 7.90 4.80
CA ASP A 210 -13.24 7.51 3.61
C ASP A 210 -13.92 6.17 3.87
N ALA A 211 -15.24 6.18 4.02
CA ALA A 211 -16.00 5.03 4.48
C ALA A 211 -15.95 3.86 3.47
N ASP A 212 -15.91 4.17 2.18
CA ASP A 212 -15.92 3.20 1.06
C ASP A 212 -14.72 2.23 1.11
N LEU A 213 -13.62 2.63 1.76
CA LEU A 213 -12.45 1.76 1.93
C LEU A 213 -12.66 0.65 2.99
N VAL A 214 -13.58 0.84 3.94
CA VAL A 214 -13.84 -0.12 5.02
C VAL A 214 -14.45 -1.42 4.47
N PRO A 215 -15.55 -1.43 3.69
CA PRO A 215 -16.10 -2.66 3.11
C PRO A 215 -15.11 -3.42 2.22
N MET A 216 -14.30 -2.70 1.44
CA MET A 216 -13.32 -3.30 0.53
C MET A 216 -12.18 -4.03 1.28
N MET A 217 -11.86 -3.60 2.50
CA MET A 217 -10.85 -4.24 3.35
C MET A 217 -11.42 -5.37 4.25
N SER A 218 -12.64 -5.84 3.99
CA SER A 218 -13.38 -6.77 4.87
C SER A 218 -12.75 -8.15 5.09
N HIS A 219 -11.82 -8.56 4.22
CA HIS A 219 -10.96 -9.72 4.45
C HIS A 219 -10.14 -9.63 5.75
N LEU A 220 -9.94 -8.42 6.31
CA LEU A 220 -9.27 -8.23 7.60
C LEU A 220 -10.05 -8.78 8.79
N TRP A 221 -11.39 -8.87 8.74
CA TRP A 221 -12.20 -9.38 9.86
C TRP A 221 -12.89 -10.70 9.57
N SER A 222 -13.18 -11.02 8.30
CA SER A 222 -13.61 -12.38 7.95
C SER A 222 -12.61 -13.42 8.47
N ASP A 223 -13.08 -14.50 9.10
CA ASP A 223 -12.25 -15.57 9.70
C ASP A 223 -11.80 -16.63 8.67
N GLY A 224 -11.62 -16.23 7.40
CA GLY A 224 -11.12 -17.10 6.33
C GLY A 224 -12.10 -18.15 5.81
N GLY A 225 -13.40 -18.05 6.16
CA GLY A 225 -14.43 -18.93 5.62
C GLY A 225 -14.79 -18.59 4.17
N ASP A 226 -14.62 -19.59 3.29
CA ASP A 226 -15.03 -19.70 1.88
C ASP A 226 -15.17 -18.41 1.04
N THR A 227 -14.25 -18.27 0.07
CA THR A 227 -14.37 -17.34 -1.05
C THR A 227 -15.59 -17.68 -1.93
N SER A 228 -16.71 -17.04 -1.63
CA SER A 228 -17.85 -16.89 -2.52
C SER A 228 -18.13 -15.41 -2.76
N VAL A 229 -18.54 -15.05 -3.97
CA VAL A 229 -18.80 -13.65 -4.35
C VAL A 229 -20.10 -13.19 -3.70
N ALA A 230 -20.01 -12.67 -2.48
CA ALA A 230 -21.14 -12.11 -1.74
C ALA A 230 -21.64 -10.84 -2.45
N SER A 231 -22.87 -10.91 -2.98
CA SER A 231 -23.50 -9.84 -3.76
C SER A 231 -23.54 -8.50 -3.01
N ASN A 232 -23.12 -7.42 -3.68
CA ASN A 232 -22.95 -6.06 -3.11
C ASN A 232 -24.14 -5.58 -2.26
N SER A 233 -25.37 -5.95 -2.64
CA SER A 233 -26.62 -5.58 -1.95
C SER A 233 -26.75 -6.03 -0.49
N SER A 234 -25.90 -6.92 0.00
CA SER A 234 -25.92 -7.38 1.39
C SER A 234 -24.94 -6.65 2.32
N LEU A 235 -23.92 -5.99 1.75
CA LEU A 235 -22.84 -5.36 2.53
C LEU A 235 -23.16 -3.92 2.94
N GLU A 236 -23.82 -3.14 2.09
CA GLU A 236 -24.19 -1.73 2.37
C GLU A 236 -25.01 -1.57 3.66
N HIS A 237 -25.79 -2.58 4.03
CA HIS A 237 -26.64 -2.58 5.24
C HIS A 237 -25.94 -3.01 6.54
N SER A 238 -24.63 -3.29 6.55
CA SER A 238 -23.91 -3.88 7.70
C SER A 238 -22.69 -3.09 8.22
N ILE A 239 -22.43 -1.85 7.75
CA ILE A 239 -21.14 -1.14 7.93
C ILE A 239 -21.20 -0.08 9.05
N VAL A 240 -21.04 -0.54 10.29
CA VAL A 240 -21.72 0.01 11.49
C VAL A 240 -21.23 -0.91 12.67
N SER A 241 -20.67 -0.62 13.88
CA SER A 241 -20.57 0.47 14.91
C SER A 241 -19.29 0.52 15.79
N CYS A 242 -19.28 1.45 16.76
CA CYS A 242 -18.54 1.41 18.04
C CYS A 242 -19.21 0.53 19.13
N SER A 243 -18.46 -0.22 19.93
CA SER A 243 -18.90 -0.78 21.23
C SER A 243 -17.73 -0.77 22.21
N ARG A 244 -17.85 -0.02 23.31
CA ARG A 244 -16.75 0.20 24.27
C ARG A 244 -16.52 -1.08 25.08
N ASN A 245 -15.49 -1.85 24.74
CA ASN A 245 -15.25 -3.15 25.37
C ASN A 245 -14.83 -2.97 26.84
N THR A 246 -15.61 -3.51 27.78
CA THR A 246 -15.39 -3.37 29.23
C THR A 246 -14.66 -4.56 29.88
N ALA A 247 -14.18 -5.50 29.07
CA ALA A 247 -13.25 -6.56 29.46
C ALA A 247 -11.85 -6.23 28.92
N GLY A 248 -10.81 -6.43 29.73
CA GLY A 248 -9.42 -6.05 29.45
C GLY A 248 -8.68 -6.92 28.42
N GLU A 249 -9.37 -7.47 27.41
CA GLU A 249 -8.75 -8.17 26.29
C GLU A 249 -8.42 -7.17 25.16
N LEU A 250 -7.19 -7.22 24.66
CA LEU A 250 -6.72 -6.31 23.61
C LEU A 250 -7.36 -6.67 22.25
N PRO A 251 -8.11 -5.78 21.59
CA PRO A 251 -8.69 -6.06 20.28
C PRO A 251 -7.59 -6.09 19.20
N SER A 252 -7.61 -7.09 18.32
CA SER A 252 -6.59 -7.26 17.27
C SER A 252 -6.70 -6.24 16.14
N LEU A 253 -7.88 -5.60 15.98
CA LEU A 253 -8.13 -4.51 15.05
C LEU A 253 -8.84 -3.35 15.76
N ARG A 254 -8.32 -2.13 15.60
CA ARG A 254 -8.97 -0.88 16.01
C ARG A 254 -9.14 0.05 14.82
N LEU A 255 -10.33 0.60 14.66
CA LEU A 255 -10.70 1.49 13.55
C LEU A 255 -11.02 2.90 14.07
N PHE A 256 -10.32 3.90 13.55
CA PHE A 256 -10.45 5.31 13.93
C PHE A 256 -11.07 6.13 12.80
N LEU A 257 -12.37 6.41 12.91
CA LEU A 257 -13.17 7.12 11.90
C LEU A 257 -13.03 8.64 12.07
N THR A 258 -12.57 9.33 11.02
CA THR A 258 -12.24 10.77 11.03
C THR A 258 -13.11 11.65 10.13
N GLY A 259 -14.19 11.10 9.55
CA GLY A 259 -15.19 11.84 8.76
C GLY A 259 -16.47 12.16 9.56
N GLU A 260 -17.32 13.02 9.01
CA GLU A 260 -18.60 13.42 9.64
C GLU A 260 -19.74 12.40 9.47
N SER A 261 -19.57 11.38 8.61
CA SER A 261 -20.53 10.31 8.40
C SER A 261 -20.75 9.49 9.68
N ALA A 262 -21.97 9.54 10.23
CA ALA A 262 -22.31 8.90 11.50
C ALA A 262 -22.27 7.36 11.44
N CYS A 263 -21.87 6.73 12.55
CA CYS A 263 -21.69 5.27 12.68
C CYS A 263 -22.59 4.69 13.81
N GLY A 264 -23.43 3.69 13.51
CA GLY A 264 -24.28 2.92 14.47
C GLY A 264 -24.00 1.39 14.44
N THR A 265 -24.69 0.52 15.24
CA THR A 265 -24.90 -1.00 15.25
C THR A 265 -23.96 -2.21 14.82
N LEU A 266 -22.75 -2.51 15.32
CA LEU A 266 -21.89 -3.68 14.92
C LEU A 266 -22.31 -5.05 15.51
N PRO A 267 -22.07 -6.18 14.81
CA PRO A 267 -22.14 -7.52 15.41
C PRO A 267 -20.88 -8.43 15.24
N GLN A 268 -19.65 -7.93 15.40
CA GLN A 268 -18.44 -8.80 15.41
C GLN A 268 -17.48 -8.52 16.58
N ARG A 269 -17.18 -9.58 17.35
CA ARG A 269 -16.44 -9.59 18.63
C ARG A 269 -14.94 -9.23 18.59
N LYS A 270 -14.39 -8.87 17.43
CA LYS A 270 -12.93 -8.76 17.17
C LYS A 270 -12.44 -7.37 16.75
N ILE A 271 -13.35 -6.40 16.57
CA ILE A 271 -13.02 -5.04 16.11
C ILE A 271 -13.48 -4.06 17.19
N ASP A 272 -12.60 -3.15 17.61
CA ASP A 272 -13.00 -1.92 18.30
C ASP A 272 -13.07 -0.76 17.30
N VAL A 273 -14.04 0.13 17.47
CA VAL A 273 -14.26 1.27 16.57
C VAL A 273 -14.45 2.52 17.41
N SER A 274 -13.60 3.52 17.14
CA SER A 274 -13.60 4.82 17.80
C SER A 274 -13.77 5.94 16.77
N THR A 275 -14.47 7.00 17.17
CA THR A 275 -14.61 8.22 16.36
C THR A 275 -13.59 9.27 16.80
N GLY A 276 -13.01 9.98 15.84
CA GLY A 276 -11.96 10.97 16.07
C GLY A 276 -10.60 10.55 15.52
N ARG A 277 -9.57 11.35 15.81
CA ARG A 277 -8.19 11.07 15.40
C ARG A 277 -7.54 10.12 16.40
N ILE A 278 -6.79 9.14 15.88
CA ILE A 278 -5.89 8.31 16.68
C ILE A 278 -4.83 9.18 17.37
N ASP A 279 -4.67 9.01 18.68
CA ASP A 279 -3.47 9.43 19.41
C ASP A 279 -2.47 8.27 19.38
N ALA A 280 -1.43 8.38 18.55
CA ALA A 280 -0.49 7.29 18.36
C ALA A 280 0.31 6.98 19.64
N ALA A 281 0.57 7.96 20.51
CA ALA A 281 1.34 7.72 21.73
C ALA A 281 0.53 6.92 22.76
N VAL A 282 -0.75 7.28 22.95
CA VAL A 282 -1.66 6.55 23.84
C VAL A 282 -1.95 5.15 23.31
N GLU A 283 -2.28 5.01 22.02
CA GLU A 283 -2.65 3.70 21.47
C GLU A 283 -1.46 2.74 21.33
N ILE A 284 -0.26 3.21 20.92
CA ILE A 284 0.92 2.34 20.82
C ILE A 284 1.36 1.88 22.21
N SER A 285 1.46 2.77 23.20
CA SER A 285 1.85 2.38 24.56
C SER A 285 0.86 1.39 25.20
N PHE A 286 -0.45 1.60 25.00
CA PHE A 286 -1.48 0.67 25.49
C PHE A 286 -1.53 -0.66 24.72
N VAL A 287 -1.10 -0.73 23.45
CA VAL A 287 -0.93 -2.02 22.75
C VAL A 287 0.27 -2.79 23.26
N ILE A 288 1.37 -2.10 23.60
CA ILE A 288 2.62 -2.72 24.04
C ILE A 288 2.53 -3.23 25.49
N GLY A 289 1.90 -2.46 26.38
CA GLY A 289 1.81 -2.80 27.80
C GLY A 289 3.21 -2.99 28.41
N ASP A 290 3.41 -4.13 29.08
CA ASP A 290 4.66 -4.48 29.79
C ASP A 290 5.64 -5.33 28.96
N ALA A 291 5.50 -5.39 27.62
CA ALA A 291 6.40 -6.16 26.76
C ALA A 291 7.82 -5.56 26.70
N ASP A 292 8.87 -6.41 26.56
CA ASP A 292 10.26 -5.93 26.38
C ASP A 292 10.35 -5.11 25.09
N PRO A 293 10.72 -3.82 25.15
CA PRO A 293 10.80 -2.93 23.99
C PRO A 293 11.65 -3.47 22.83
N ARG A 294 12.66 -4.30 23.13
CA ARG A 294 13.55 -4.93 22.14
C ARG A 294 12.87 -6.00 21.30
N THR A 295 11.67 -6.43 21.69
CA THR A 295 10.86 -7.44 21.01
C THR A 295 9.59 -6.85 20.41
N VAL A 296 9.53 -5.52 20.26
CA VAL A 296 8.36 -4.79 19.75
C VAL A 296 8.71 -4.10 18.43
N LEU A 297 7.91 -4.35 17.39
CA LEU A 297 7.97 -3.61 16.13
C LEU A 297 6.74 -2.69 15.99
N VAL A 298 6.98 -1.41 15.72
CA VAL A 298 5.96 -0.47 15.25
C VAL A 298 6.17 -0.23 13.75
N PHE A 299 5.25 -0.74 12.92
CA PHE A 299 5.25 -0.55 11.47
C PHE A 299 4.18 0.50 11.09
N ALA A 300 4.56 1.59 10.43
CA ALA A 300 3.65 2.69 10.11
C ALA A 300 3.61 3.03 8.62
N CYS A 301 2.40 3.20 8.08
CA CYS A 301 2.17 3.60 6.68
C CYS A 301 0.91 4.47 6.56
N GLY A 302 1.04 5.69 6.01
CA GLY A 302 -0.07 6.63 5.89
C GLY A 302 0.36 8.10 5.78
N PRO A 303 -0.50 9.06 6.14
CA PRO A 303 -0.17 10.49 6.09
C PRO A 303 1.00 10.85 6.99
N ALA A 304 1.93 11.69 6.52
CA ALA A 304 3.18 12.02 7.21
C ALA A 304 3.02 12.53 8.66
N GLY A 305 1.88 13.15 9.01
CA GLY A 305 1.59 13.55 10.39
C GLY A 305 1.28 12.36 11.33
N LEU A 306 0.56 11.34 10.82
CA LEU A 306 0.30 10.10 11.55
C LEU A 306 1.60 9.31 11.73
N VAL A 307 2.34 9.13 10.64
CA VAL A 307 3.57 8.32 10.64
C VAL A 307 4.65 8.96 11.51
N ARG A 308 4.76 10.30 11.52
CA ARG A 308 5.60 11.02 12.49
C ARG A 308 5.14 10.80 13.92
N SER A 309 3.84 10.93 14.22
CA SER A 309 3.32 10.69 15.57
C SER A 309 3.58 9.25 16.06
N ALA A 310 3.52 8.26 15.17
CA ALA A 310 3.85 6.87 15.47
C ALA A 310 5.37 6.67 15.69
N ARG A 311 6.21 7.33 14.87
CA ARG A 311 7.67 7.35 15.04
C ARG A 311 8.09 7.95 16.37
N ASP A 312 7.56 9.12 16.70
CA ASP A 312 7.90 9.86 17.92
C ASP A 312 7.46 9.08 19.17
N ALA A 313 6.30 8.43 19.11
CA ALA A 313 5.84 7.46 20.13
C ALA A 313 6.79 6.27 20.27
N ALA A 314 7.13 5.58 19.17
CA ALA A 314 8.02 4.42 19.17
C ALA A 314 9.42 4.76 19.75
N LEU A 315 9.99 5.89 19.32
CA LEU A 315 11.27 6.39 19.82
C LEU A 315 11.23 6.75 21.32
N SER A 316 10.12 7.27 21.84
CA SER A 316 9.97 7.55 23.27
C SER A 316 9.82 6.31 24.14
N LEU A 317 9.34 5.19 23.57
CA LEU A 317 9.23 3.89 24.24
C LEU A 317 10.49 3.02 24.05
N GLY A 318 11.40 3.40 23.16
CA GLY A 318 12.62 2.66 22.85
C GLY A 318 12.38 1.36 22.07
N VAL A 319 11.30 1.30 21.28
CA VAL A 319 10.92 0.15 20.44
C VAL A 319 11.38 0.34 18.99
N ASP A 320 11.52 -0.76 18.25
CA ASP A 320 11.90 -0.68 16.84
C ASP A 320 10.76 -0.11 15.99
N PHE A 321 11.14 0.73 15.02
CA PHE A 321 10.21 1.46 14.16
C PHE A 321 10.54 1.32 12.68
N HIS A 322 9.54 0.98 11.87
CA HIS A 322 9.62 1.00 10.41
C HIS A 322 8.55 1.93 9.83
N GLU A 323 8.94 2.76 8.85
CA GLU A 323 8.03 3.56 8.04
C GLU A 323 8.07 3.07 6.59
N GLU A 324 6.89 2.80 6.02
CA GLU A 324 6.73 2.50 4.59
C GLU A 324 6.07 3.71 3.89
N THR A 325 6.82 4.40 3.02
CA THR A 325 6.38 5.63 2.35
C THR A 325 6.26 5.45 0.84
N PHE A 326 5.04 5.54 0.30
CA PHE A 326 4.81 5.57 -1.15
C PHE A 326 4.69 7.00 -1.65
N LEU A 327 5.73 7.49 -2.33
CA LEU A 327 5.76 8.82 -2.95
C LEU A 327 5.15 8.80 -4.36
N LEU A 328 3.82 8.92 -4.41
CA LEU A 328 3.05 9.32 -5.60
C LEU A 328 3.03 10.86 -5.71
#